data_AF-A0A822AKN4-F1
#
_entry.id   AF-A0A822AKN4-F1
#
_cell.length_a   1.000
_cell.length_b   1.000
_cell.length_c   1.000
_cell.angle_alpha   90.00
_cell.angle_beta   90.00
_cell.angle_gamma   90.00
#
_symmetry.space_group_name_H-M   'P 1'
#
loop_
_entity.id
_entity.type
_entity.pdbx_description
1 polymer ?
#
loop_
_entity_poly.entity_id
_entity_poly.type
_entity_poly.pdbx_seq_one_letter_code
_entity_poly.pdbx_strand_id
1 'polypeptide(L)'
;MSSSSASSNTIAWFNYMNVQLNRYLPLPFLVLGTIGVVLNIMIFTRRSLFVNSCTHYLLGNTVANFVVLYWVALTRIFSDGYKIDPSTTSDTFCKVRYFFTYAPRALSTWCILLACIDRWASSIKVQRRFNSVPFARIVIKTSTSRTCYGVAGPYRIFSDLQYLVFYALTPALLMLVFGLATLRNLRRARRQVLPTSGQQIKSASRRDGQLLVMLLMQVALIIVFTVPFAGQKLYDTFTLNMTKTPLKTAQDNLCGAI
;
A
#
# COMPACT_ATOMS: atom_id res chain seq x y z
N MET A 1 -19.64 8.53 42.92
CA MET A 1 -20.65 8.42 41.84
C MET A 1 -20.49 9.47 40.73
N SER A 2 -19.66 10.51 40.88
CA SER A 2 -19.36 11.51 39.83
C SER A 2 -18.20 11.13 38.89
N SER A 3 -17.27 10.28 39.33
CA SER A 3 -16.14 9.80 38.51
C SER A 3 -16.57 8.78 37.44
N SER A 4 -17.58 7.96 37.74
CA SER A 4 -18.13 6.98 36.80
C SER A 4 -18.85 7.63 35.63
N SER A 5 -19.68 8.67 35.89
CA SER A 5 -20.41 9.37 34.83
C SER A 5 -19.51 10.17 33.88
N ALA A 6 -18.46 10.83 34.42
CA ALA A 6 -17.45 11.51 33.60
C ALA A 6 -16.74 10.53 32.65
N SER A 7 -16.33 9.36 33.16
CA SER A 7 -15.70 8.33 32.33
C SER A 7 -16.62 7.76 31.24
N SER A 8 -17.92 7.58 31.53
CA SER A 8 -18.91 7.12 30.55
C SER A 8 -19.12 8.13 29.42
N ASN A 9 -19.17 9.42 29.74
CA ASN A 9 -19.32 10.49 28.74
C ASN A 9 -18.11 10.56 27.80
N THR A 10 -16.90 10.40 28.34
CA THR A 10 -15.68 10.37 27.53
C THR A 10 -15.65 9.17 26.58
N ILE A 11 -16.07 7.98 27.03
CA ILE A 11 -16.16 6.77 26.18
C ILE A 11 -17.18 6.97 25.05
N ALA A 12 -18.35 7.54 25.37
CA ALA A 12 -19.37 7.83 24.37
C ALA A 12 -18.87 8.80 23.29
N TRP A 13 -18.12 9.84 23.70
CA TRP A 13 -17.50 10.78 22.78
C TRP A 13 -16.48 10.11 21.84
N PHE A 14 -15.58 9.27 22.36
CA PHE A 14 -14.60 8.54 21.54
C PHE A 14 -15.28 7.63 20.51
N ASN A 15 -16.30 6.88 20.93
CA ASN A 15 -17.05 6.00 20.03
C ASN A 15 -17.82 6.80 18.98
N TYR A 16 -18.41 7.93 19.35
CA TYR A 16 -19.08 8.82 18.40
C TYR A 16 -18.09 9.34 17.35
N MET A 17 -16.95 9.89 17.78
CA MET A 17 -15.91 10.39 16.87
C MET A 17 -15.38 9.29 15.95
N ASN A 18 -15.19 8.07 16.45
CA ASN A 18 -14.76 6.93 15.65
C ASN A 18 -15.75 6.61 14.52
N VAL A 19 -17.05 6.60 14.81
CA VAL A 19 -18.09 6.35 13.79
C VAL A 19 -18.14 7.50 12.77
N GLN A 20 -18.06 8.75 13.22
CA GLN A 20 -18.08 9.90 12.30
C GLN A 20 -16.86 9.92 11.38
N LEU A 21 -15.66 9.65 11.90
CA LEU A 21 -14.45 9.57 11.10
C LEU A 21 -14.53 8.43 10.08
N ASN A 22 -14.92 7.22 10.48
CA ASN A 22 -15.04 6.11 9.53
C ASN A 22 -16.13 6.31 8.48
N ARG A 23 -17.13 7.16 8.74
CA ARG A 23 -18.17 7.51 7.76
C ARG A 23 -17.73 8.60 6.79
N TYR A 24 -17.12 9.67 7.29
CA TYR A 24 -16.84 10.87 6.47
C TYR A 24 -15.41 10.92 5.94
N LEU A 25 -14.42 10.39 6.65
CA LEU A 25 -13.01 10.44 6.24
C LEU A 25 -12.73 9.66 4.94
N PRO A 26 -13.32 8.49 4.66
CA PRO A 26 -13.06 7.78 3.40
C PRO A 26 -13.57 8.50 2.15
N LEU A 27 -14.57 9.38 2.26
CA LEU A 27 -15.17 10.09 1.13
C LEU A 27 -14.19 11.03 0.40
N PRO A 28 -13.51 11.98 1.07
CA PRO A 28 -12.51 12.82 0.41
C PRO A 28 -11.32 12.00 -0.13
N PHE A 29 -10.91 10.93 0.56
CA PHE A 29 -9.87 10.02 0.04
C PHE A 29 -10.32 9.33 -1.25
N LEU A 30 -11.59 8.95 -1.37
CA LEU A 30 -12.16 8.36 -2.57
C LEU A 30 -12.18 9.38 -3.73
N VAL A 31 -12.61 10.62 -3.48
CA VAL A 31 -12.64 11.67 -4.51
C VAL A 31 -11.23 12.05 -4.97
N LEU A 32 -10.31 12.35 -4.05
CA LEU A 32 -8.95 12.73 -4.41
C LEU A 32 -8.17 11.54 -5.01
N GLY A 33 -8.37 10.34 -4.47
CA GLY A 33 -7.75 9.12 -4.97
C GLY A 33 -8.23 8.73 -6.37
N THR A 34 -9.51 8.90 -6.69
CA THR A 34 -10.04 8.64 -8.04
C THR A 34 -9.45 9.60 -9.06
N ILE A 35 -9.42 10.89 -8.75
CA ILE A 35 -8.77 11.90 -9.60
C ILE A 35 -7.30 11.52 -9.85
N GLY A 36 -6.56 11.19 -8.77
CA GLY A 36 -5.15 10.78 -8.88
C GLY A 36 -4.94 9.54 -9.74
N VAL A 37 -5.78 8.51 -9.58
CA VAL A 37 -5.72 7.28 -10.40
C VAL A 37 -6.01 7.59 -11.87
N VAL A 38 -7.06 8.37 -12.16
CA VAL A 38 -7.43 8.71 -13.54
C VAL A 38 -6.30 9.49 -14.22
N LEU A 39 -5.72 10.47 -13.53
CA LEU A 39 -4.54 11.21 -14.02
C LEU A 39 -3.35 10.27 -14.28
N ASN A 40 -3.05 9.33 -13.38
CA ASN A 40 -1.97 8.36 -13.56
C ASN A 40 -2.21 7.47 -14.79
N ILE A 41 -3.44 6.97 -14.99
CA ILE A 41 -3.79 6.18 -16.18
C ILE A 41 -3.60 7.02 -17.45
N MET A 42 -4.11 8.26 -17.47
CA MET A 42 -3.95 9.14 -18.63
C MET A 42 -2.48 9.42 -18.95
N ILE A 43 -1.64 9.65 -17.94
CA ILE A 43 -0.20 9.91 -18.12
C ILE A 43 0.52 8.66 -18.62
N PHE A 44 0.35 7.51 -17.95
CA PHE A 44 1.09 6.28 -18.29
C PHE A 44 0.62 5.62 -19.60
N THR A 45 -0.61 5.92 -20.05
CA THR A 45 -1.12 5.46 -21.35
C THR A 45 -0.63 6.33 -22.52
N ARG A 46 0.04 7.47 -22.27
CA ARG A 46 0.64 8.26 -23.35
C ARG A 46 1.68 7.44 -24.11
N ARG A 47 1.58 7.46 -25.44
CA ARG A 47 2.44 6.68 -26.36
C ARG A 47 3.94 6.93 -26.13
N SER A 48 4.33 8.12 -25.69
CA SER A 48 5.74 8.46 -25.39
C SER A 48 6.30 7.79 -24.13
N LEU A 49 5.43 7.37 -23.20
CA LEU A 49 5.80 6.70 -21.94
C LEU A 49 5.51 5.20 -21.99
N PHE A 50 4.48 4.78 -22.72
CA PHE A 50 4.05 3.38 -22.81
C PHE A 50 5.07 2.44 -23.49
N VAL A 51 6.05 2.99 -24.20
CA VAL A 51 7.15 2.20 -24.81
C VAL A 51 8.14 1.67 -23.76
N ASN A 52 8.19 2.28 -22.58
CA ASN A 52 9.10 1.90 -21.50
C ASN A 52 8.53 0.74 -20.67
N SER A 53 9.30 -0.33 -20.47
CA SER A 53 8.91 -1.49 -19.64
C SER A 53 8.45 -1.09 -18.22
N CYS A 54 9.20 -0.19 -17.55
CA CYS A 54 8.85 0.43 -16.27
C CYS A 54 7.41 1.00 -16.21
N THR A 55 6.90 1.58 -17.30
CA THR A 55 5.57 2.18 -17.34
C THR A 55 4.46 1.13 -17.20
N HIS A 56 4.66 -0.08 -17.71
CA HIS A 56 3.68 -1.17 -17.55
C HIS A 56 3.54 -1.59 -16.09
N TYR A 57 4.65 -1.64 -15.34
CA TYR A 57 4.61 -1.91 -13.90
C TYR A 57 3.89 -0.79 -13.13
N LEU A 58 4.14 0.47 -13.49
CA LEU A 58 3.49 1.63 -12.89
C LEU A 58 1.99 1.68 -13.19
N LEU A 59 1.58 1.25 -14.38
CA LEU A 59 0.17 1.11 -14.75
C LEU A 59 -0.49 -0.02 -13.94
N GLY A 60 0.18 -1.17 -13.81
CA GLY A 60 -0.29 -2.27 -12.95
C GLY A 60 -0.45 -1.86 -11.48
N ASN A 61 0.50 -1.09 -10.96
CA ASN A 61 0.40 -0.46 -9.64
C ASN A 61 -0.82 0.47 -9.54
N THR A 62 -1.07 1.29 -10.56
CA THR A 62 -2.22 2.21 -10.60
C THR A 62 -3.55 1.45 -10.55
N VAL A 63 -3.68 0.37 -11.33
CA VAL A 63 -4.87 -0.51 -11.32
C VAL A 63 -5.04 -1.18 -9.96
N ALA A 64 -3.97 -1.69 -9.36
CA ALA A 64 -4.03 -2.29 -8.03
C ALA A 64 -4.50 -1.28 -6.97
N ASN A 65 -3.97 -0.06 -6.99
CA ASN A 65 -4.37 1.02 -6.08
C ASN A 65 -5.83 1.45 -6.28
N PHE A 66 -6.36 1.41 -7.51
CA PHE A 66 -7.79 1.64 -7.77
C PHE A 66 -8.68 0.60 -7.08
N VAL A 67 -8.32 -0.69 -7.19
CA VAL A 67 -9.04 -1.77 -6.52
C VAL A 67 -9.00 -1.59 -5.02
N VAL A 68 -7.84 -1.28 -4.44
CA VAL A 68 -7.71 -1.00 -2.99
C VAL A 68 -8.60 0.18 -2.59
N LEU A 69 -8.55 1.28 -3.33
CA LEU A 69 -9.26 2.50 -2.99
C LEU A 69 -10.76 2.25 -2.86
N TYR A 70 -11.38 1.66 -3.88
CA TYR A 70 -12.81 1.39 -3.87
C TYR A 70 -13.18 0.28 -2.90
N TRP A 71 -12.47 -0.84 -2.92
CA TRP A 71 -12.84 -1.98 -2.09
C TRP A 71 -12.70 -1.68 -0.60
N VAL A 72 -11.61 -1.06 -0.18
CA VAL A 72 -11.36 -0.74 1.22
C VAL A 72 -12.27 0.39 1.70
N ALA A 73 -12.50 1.43 0.89
CA ALA A 73 -13.42 2.50 1.26
C ALA A 73 -14.85 1.98 1.43
N LEU A 74 -15.35 1.19 0.47
CA LEU A 74 -16.70 0.60 0.56
C LEU A 74 -16.82 -0.29 1.79
N THR A 75 -15.88 -1.22 2.00
CA THR A 75 -15.94 -2.13 3.13
C THR A 75 -15.84 -1.40 4.47
N ARG A 76 -15.01 -0.37 4.62
CA ARG A 76 -14.96 0.46 5.84
C ARG A 76 -16.23 1.27 6.08
N ILE A 77 -16.81 1.90 5.04
CA ILE A 77 -18.03 2.70 5.19
C ILE A 77 -19.17 1.83 5.70
N PHE A 78 -19.40 0.66 5.09
CA PHE A 78 -20.47 -0.25 5.52
C PHE A 78 -20.21 -0.85 6.90
N SER A 79 -19.01 -1.37 7.12
CA SER A 79 -18.56 -2.04 8.36
C SER A 79 -18.51 -1.06 9.54
N ASP A 80 -17.56 -0.13 9.51
CA ASP A 80 -17.23 0.73 10.65
C ASP A 80 -18.15 1.96 10.73
N GLY A 81 -18.64 2.44 9.58
CA GLY A 81 -19.49 3.64 9.50
C GLY A 81 -20.99 3.38 9.73
N TYR A 82 -21.54 2.27 9.23
CA TYR A 82 -22.95 1.91 9.36
C TYR A 82 -23.21 0.70 10.26
N LYS A 83 -22.16 0.04 10.77
CA LYS A 83 -22.25 -1.18 11.60
C LYS A 83 -22.95 -2.33 10.88
N ILE A 84 -22.89 -2.33 9.54
CA ILE A 84 -23.43 -3.40 8.69
C ILE A 84 -22.23 -4.19 8.20
N ASP A 85 -21.99 -5.34 8.83
CA ASP A 85 -20.85 -6.21 8.54
C ASP A 85 -21.27 -7.54 7.91
N PRO A 86 -21.33 -7.64 6.56
CA PRO A 86 -21.66 -8.91 5.90
C PRO A 86 -20.62 -10.02 6.19
N SER A 87 -19.42 -9.65 6.65
CA SER A 87 -18.36 -10.59 7.02
C SER A 87 -18.64 -11.39 8.28
N THR A 88 -19.53 -10.94 9.18
CA THR A 88 -19.93 -11.74 10.36
C THR A 88 -20.96 -12.81 10.00
N THR A 89 -21.70 -12.60 8.91
CA THR A 89 -22.78 -13.49 8.48
C THR A 89 -22.33 -14.45 7.39
N SER A 90 -21.37 -14.08 6.54
CA SER A 90 -20.88 -14.89 5.43
C SER A 90 -19.36 -15.06 5.45
N ASP A 91 -18.90 -16.31 5.61
CA ASP A 91 -17.47 -16.68 5.51
C ASP A 91 -16.90 -16.37 4.11
N THR A 92 -17.71 -16.54 3.06
CA THR A 92 -17.32 -16.20 1.69
C THR A 92 -17.04 -14.71 1.54
N PHE A 93 -17.94 -13.83 2.00
CA PHE A 93 -17.73 -12.39 1.91
C PHE A 93 -16.50 -11.96 2.71
N CYS A 94 -16.32 -12.57 3.87
CA CYS A 94 -15.17 -12.35 4.72
C CYS A 94 -13.85 -12.69 3.96
N LYS A 95 -13.75 -13.86 3.31
CA LYS A 95 -12.58 -14.27 2.52
C LYS A 95 -12.30 -13.33 1.34
N VAL A 96 -13.36 -12.92 0.65
CA VAL A 96 -13.29 -11.95 -0.45
C VAL A 96 -12.81 -10.60 0.07
N ARG A 97 -13.34 -10.12 1.19
CA ARG A 97 -12.90 -8.87 1.84
C ARG A 97 -11.42 -8.89 2.14
N TYR A 98 -10.92 -10.00 2.69
CA TYR A 98 -9.51 -10.19 2.98
C TYR A 98 -8.67 -10.16 1.69
N PHE A 99 -9.00 -11.00 0.71
CA PHE A 99 -8.26 -11.11 -0.54
C PHE A 99 -8.12 -9.76 -1.26
N PHE A 100 -9.23 -9.05 -1.50
CA PHE A 100 -9.23 -7.78 -2.21
C PHE A 100 -8.63 -6.62 -1.39
N THR A 101 -8.46 -6.78 -0.08
CA THR A 101 -7.74 -5.79 0.74
C THR A 101 -6.24 -5.99 0.67
N TYR A 102 -5.76 -7.24 0.80
CA TYR A 102 -4.33 -7.51 0.96
C TYR A 102 -3.63 -7.83 -0.37
N ALA A 103 -4.23 -8.62 -1.27
CA ALA A 103 -3.57 -9.02 -2.51
C ALA A 103 -3.29 -7.83 -3.45
N PRO A 104 -4.21 -6.86 -3.66
CA PRO A 104 -3.92 -5.68 -4.47
C PRO A 104 -2.88 -4.74 -3.82
N ARG A 105 -2.84 -4.62 -2.48
CA ARG A 105 -1.78 -3.87 -1.77
C ARG A 105 -0.41 -4.51 -1.98
N ALA A 106 -0.33 -5.83 -1.87
CA ALA A 106 0.88 -6.57 -2.20
C ALA A 106 1.27 -6.31 -3.67
N LEU A 107 0.34 -6.53 -4.61
CA LEU A 107 0.58 -6.33 -6.04
C LEU A 107 1.12 -4.93 -6.35
N SER A 108 0.56 -3.90 -5.72
CA SER A 108 1.01 -2.51 -5.80
C SER A 108 2.49 -2.36 -5.41
N THR A 109 2.88 -2.78 -4.20
CA THR A 109 4.27 -2.70 -3.73
C THR A 109 5.27 -3.50 -4.59
N TRP A 110 4.88 -4.69 -5.02
CA TRP A 110 5.72 -5.54 -5.89
C TRP A 110 5.87 -4.95 -7.30
N CYS A 111 4.83 -4.34 -7.86
CA CYS A 111 4.93 -3.63 -9.13
C CYS A 111 5.93 -2.46 -9.05
N ILE A 112 5.92 -1.69 -7.96
CA ILE A 112 6.90 -0.61 -7.76
C ILE A 112 8.32 -1.18 -7.64
N LEU A 113 8.50 -2.27 -6.89
CA LEU A 113 9.80 -2.94 -6.78
C LEU A 113 10.31 -3.43 -8.14
N LEU A 114 9.47 -4.07 -8.95
CA LEU A 114 9.83 -4.51 -10.29
C LEU A 114 10.16 -3.33 -11.21
N ALA A 115 9.47 -2.20 -11.07
CA ALA A 115 9.82 -0.96 -11.76
C ALA A 115 11.22 -0.46 -11.36
N CYS A 116 11.57 -0.50 -10.07
CA CYS A 116 12.91 -0.15 -9.58
C CYS A 116 13.99 -1.10 -10.13
N ILE A 117 13.72 -2.41 -10.19
CA ILE A 117 14.65 -3.41 -10.74
C ILE A 117 14.84 -3.21 -12.26
N ASP A 118 13.75 -2.98 -13.02
CA ASP A 118 13.80 -2.71 -14.46
C ASP A 118 14.64 -1.47 -14.78
N ARG A 119 14.46 -0.41 -13.98
CA ARG A 119 15.25 0.82 -14.09
C ARG A 119 16.72 0.61 -13.72
N TRP A 120 17.00 -0.13 -12.66
CA TRP A 120 18.36 -0.48 -12.26
C TRP A 120 19.06 -1.32 -13.33
N ALA A 121 18.41 -2.35 -13.88
CA ALA A 121 18.93 -3.17 -14.95
C ALA A 121 19.22 -2.35 -16.22
N SER A 122 18.30 -1.46 -16.59
CA SER A 122 18.48 -0.51 -17.69
C SER A 122 19.68 0.42 -17.49
N SER A 123 19.96 0.82 -16.23
CA SER A 123 21.12 1.65 -15.89
C SER A 123 22.46 0.94 -16.07
N ILE A 124 22.48 -0.39 -16.05
CA ILE A 124 23.67 -1.24 -16.23
C ILE A 124 23.76 -1.78 -17.68
N LYS A 125 22.88 -1.32 -18.58
CA LYS A 125 22.74 -1.83 -19.97
C LYS A 125 22.33 -3.30 -20.06
N VAL A 126 21.75 -3.87 -19.00
CA VAL A 126 21.18 -5.23 -19.03
C VAL A 126 19.73 -5.10 -19.52
N GLN A 127 19.54 -5.26 -20.83
CA GLN A 127 18.23 -5.13 -21.47
C GLN A 127 17.43 -6.44 -21.32
N ARG A 128 16.76 -6.64 -20.17
CA ARG A 128 15.85 -7.77 -19.96
C ARG A 128 14.42 -7.28 -19.75
N ARG A 129 13.51 -7.72 -20.62
CA ARG A 129 12.06 -7.62 -20.40
C ARG A 129 11.65 -8.64 -19.34
N PHE A 130 11.50 -8.22 -18.10
CA PHE A 130 10.85 -9.06 -17.10
C PHE A 130 9.35 -9.12 -17.44
N ASN A 131 8.78 -10.34 -17.42
CA ASN A 131 7.37 -10.56 -17.68
C ASN A 131 6.65 -10.59 -16.32
N SER A 132 5.66 -9.72 -16.10
CA SER A 132 4.96 -9.57 -14.80
C SER A 132 3.93 -10.69 -14.51
N VAL A 133 3.59 -11.48 -15.52
CA VAL A 133 2.55 -12.52 -15.50
C VAL A 133 2.80 -13.72 -14.56
N PRO A 134 4.04 -14.24 -14.37
CA PRO A 134 4.27 -15.39 -13.49
C PRO A 134 4.06 -15.06 -12.01
N PHE A 135 4.30 -13.81 -11.59
CA PHE A 135 4.31 -13.44 -10.16
C PHE A 135 2.90 -13.16 -9.63
N ALA A 136 2.01 -12.60 -10.46
CA ALA A 136 0.59 -12.50 -10.15
C ALA A 136 -0.02 -13.89 -9.85
N ARG A 137 0.45 -14.95 -10.53
CA ARG A 137 0.04 -16.34 -10.26
C ARG A 137 0.55 -16.87 -8.92
N ILE A 138 1.73 -16.45 -8.47
CA ILE A 138 2.29 -16.84 -7.15
C ILE A 138 1.48 -16.19 -6.03
N VAL A 139 1.12 -14.90 -6.15
CA VAL A 139 0.30 -14.18 -5.17
C VAL A 139 -1.09 -14.82 -5.02
N ILE A 140 -1.74 -15.20 -6.12
CA ILE A 140 -3.04 -15.91 -6.10
C ILE A 140 -2.93 -17.25 -5.37
N LYS A 141 -1.83 -17.99 -5.57
CA LYS A 141 -1.63 -19.33 -4.99
C LYS A 141 -1.35 -19.29 -3.48
N THR A 142 -0.83 -18.18 -2.95
CA THR A 142 -0.58 -17.99 -1.51
C THR A 142 -1.80 -17.49 -0.72
N SER A 143 -2.82 -16.93 -1.37
CA SER A 143 -3.99 -16.38 -0.69
C SER A 143 -5.12 -17.38 -0.41
N THR A 144 -4.97 -18.64 -0.84
CA THR A 144 -5.91 -19.74 -0.52
C THR A 144 -5.67 -20.29 0.88
N SER A 145 -5.82 -19.45 1.91
CA SER A 145 -5.98 -19.94 3.29
C SER A 145 -7.47 -20.25 3.55
N ARG A 146 -7.75 -21.34 4.28
CA ARG A 146 -9.12 -21.87 4.45
C ARG A 146 -9.98 -21.08 5.45
N THR A 147 -9.43 -20.11 6.17
CA THR A 147 -10.09 -19.40 7.27
C THR A 147 -10.09 -17.90 7.05
N CYS A 148 -11.23 -17.24 7.24
CA CYS A 148 -11.36 -15.80 7.00
C CYS A 148 -10.52 -14.92 7.95
N TYR A 149 -10.22 -15.44 9.13
CA TYR A 149 -9.32 -14.83 10.10
C TYR A 149 -8.27 -15.85 10.51
N GLY A 150 -7.06 -15.38 10.82
CA GLY A 150 -6.18 -16.16 11.69
C GLY A 150 -6.95 -16.40 12.99
N VAL A 151 -7.34 -17.65 13.24
CA VAL A 151 -8.00 -18.04 14.49
C VAL A 151 -7.19 -17.47 15.65
N ALA A 152 -7.87 -16.90 16.66
CA ALA A 152 -7.21 -16.33 17.83
C ALA A 152 -6.14 -17.29 18.36
N GLY A 153 -4.90 -16.79 18.50
CA GLY A 153 -3.75 -17.62 18.83
C GLY A 153 -2.47 -17.23 18.06
N PRO A 154 -1.40 -18.04 18.16
CA PRO A 154 -0.08 -17.74 17.59
C PRO A 154 -0.10 -17.60 16.06
N TYR A 155 -1.06 -18.23 15.38
CA TYR A 155 -1.21 -18.17 13.92
C TYR A 155 -1.55 -16.76 13.40
N ARG A 156 -2.30 -15.95 14.16
CA ARG A 156 -2.58 -14.56 13.79
C ARG A 156 -1.33 -13.68 13.88
N ILE A 157 -0.54 -13.86 14.94
CA ILE A 157 0.75 -13.17 15.11
C ILE A 157 1.70 -13.55 13.98
N PHE A 158 1.81 -14.85 13.66
CA PHE A 158 2.67 -15.32 12.58
C PHE A 158 2.24 -14.75 11.23
N SER A 159 0.94 -14.75 10.93
CA SER A 159 0.40 -14.15 9.70
C SER A 159 0.70 -12.66 9.64
N ASP A 160 0.38 -11.88 10.67
CA ASP A 160 0.57 -10.43 10.65
C ASP A 160 2.07 -10.06 10.57
N LEU A 161 2.94 -10.82 11.25
CA LEU A 161 4.39 -10.65 11.17
C LEU A 161 4.93 -11.03 9.79
N GLN A 162 4.48 -12.15 9.22
CA GLN A 162 4.80 -12.54 7.84
C GLN A 162 4.37 -11.45 6.87
N TYR A 163 3.17 -10.90 7.05
CA TYR A 163 2.67 -9.85 6.18
C TYR A 163 3.51 -8.58 6.25
N LEU A 164 3.85 -8.16 7.46
CA LEU A 164 4.69 -6.99 7.72
C LEU A 164 6.09 -7.16 7.15
N VAL A 165 6.73 -8.31 7.37
CA VAL A 165 8.08 -8.56 6.89
C VAL A 165 8.09 -8.66 5.36
N PHE A 166 7.28 -9.54 4.78
CA PHE A 166 7.33 -9.83 3.34
C PHE A 166 6.69 -8.77 2.44
N TYR A 167 5.70 -8.02 2.92
CA TYR A 167 4.96 -7.06 2.08
C TYR A 167 5.13 -5.60 2.49
N ALA A 168 5.55 -5.28 3.72
CA ALA A 168 5.84 -3.90 4.11
C ALA A 168 7.34 -3.60 4.12
N LEU A 169 8.14 -4.39 4.85
CA LEU A 169 9.57 -4.11 5.04
C LEU A 169 10.43 -4.55 3.86
N THR A 170 10.34 -5.81 3.44
CA THR A 170 11.17 -6.35 2.35
C THR A 170 11.05 -5.53 1.06
N PRO A 171 9.86 -5.25 0.51
CA PRO A 171 9.76 -4.47 -0.71
C PRO A 171 10.24 -3.03 -0.51
N ALA A 172 10.00 -2.40 0.65
CA ALA A 172 10.51 -1.05 0.92
C ALA A 172 12.05 -0.99 0.96
N LEU A 173 12.69 -1.94 1.63
CA LEU A 173 14.16 -2.04 1.71
C LEU A 173 14.76 -2.30 0.33
N LEU A 174 14.20 -3.25 -0.44
CA LEU A 174 14.67 -3.54 -1.79
C LEU A 174 14.46 -2.37 -2.74
N MET A 175 13.30 -1.69 -2.66
CA MET A 175 13.04 -0.48 -3.44
C MET A 175 14.06 0.62 -3.13
N LEU A 176 14.42 0.80 -1.86
CA LEU A 176 15.43 1.78 -1.44
C LEU A 176 16.83 1.40 -1.96
N VAL A 177 17.22 0.13 -1.86
CA VAL A 177 18.52 -0.37 -2.38
C VAL A 177 18.60 -0.19 -3.90
N PHE A 178 17.62 -0.68 -4.66
CA PHE A 178 17.62 -0.56 -6.13
C PHE A 178 17.44 0.89 -6.60
N GLY A 179 16.64 1.71 -5.89
CA GLY A 179 16.49 3.13 -6.17
C GLY A 179 17.80 3.90 -5.99
N LEU A 180 18.50 3.68 -4.88
CA LEU A 180 19.82 4.29 -4.62
C LEU A 180 20.89 3.79 -5.58
N ALA A 181 20.89 2.49 -5.91
CA ALA A 181 21.81 1.92 -6.88
C ALA A 181 21.61 2.53 -8.28
N THR A 182 20.35 2.67 -8.71
CA THR A 182 20.00 3.34 -9.98
C THR A 182 20.48 4.78 -9.98
N LEU A 183 20.29 5.53 -8.89
CA LEU A 183 20.74 6.91 -8.75
C LEU A 183 22.27 7.02 -8.82
N ARG A 184 23.00 6.12 -8.16
CA ARG A 184 24.47 6.07 -8.21
C ARG A 184 24.97 5.79 -9.63
N ASN A 185 24.37 4.82 -10.32
CA ASN A 185 24.73 4.48 -11.69
C ASN A 185 24.42 5.61 -12.67
N LEU A 186 23.26 6.26 -12.54
CA LEU A 186 22.89 7.39 -13.38
C LEU A 186 23.80 8.61 -13.16
N ARG A 187 24.20 8.88 -11.90
CA ARG A 187 25.18 9.93 -11.59
C ARG A 187 26.55 9.63 -12.17
N ARG A 188 27.00 8.37 -12.13
CA ARG A 188 28.26 7.93 -12.77
C ARG A 188 28.22 8.06 -14.29
N ALA A 189 27.15 7.58 -14.92
CA ALA A 189 26.95 7.69 -16.36
C ALA A 189 26.93 9.16 -16.82
N ARG A 190 26.27 10.06 -16.07
CA ARG A 190 26.28 11.51 -16.37
C ARG A 190 27.67 12.15 -16.24
N ARG A 191 28.53 11.65 -15.36
CA ARG A 191 29.91 12.14 -15.20
C ARG A 191 30.85 11.67 -16.31
N GLN A 192 30.51 10.59 -17.02
CA GLN A 192 31.38 9.97 -18.04
C GLN A 192 31.03 10.37 -19.48
N VAL A 193 29.86 10.97 -19.76
CA VAL A 193 29.42 11.29 -21.13
C VAL A 193 29.82 12.72 -21.52
N LEU A 194 30.83 12.85 -22.39
CA LEU A 194 31.14 14.05 -23.17
C LEU A 194 30.03 14.38 -24.21
N PRO A 195 29.90 15.63 -24.68
CA PRO A 195 28.68 16.16 -25.27
C PRO A 195 28.56 15.92 -26.78
N THR A 196 28.70 14.69 -27.27
CA THR A 196 28.73 14.45 -28.74
C THR A 196 27.37 14.09 -29.37
N SER A 197 26.29 13.90 -28.58
CA SER A 197 24.93 13.68 -29.13
C SER A 197 23.83 14.27 -28.24
N GLY A 198 23.91 15.59 -28.04
CA GLY A 198 23.39 16.30 -26.87
C GLY A 198 21.87 16.50 -26.73
N GLN A 199 21.03 16.28 -27.75
CA GLN A 199 19.59 16.60 -27.64
C GLN A 199 18.70 15.38 -27.33
N GLN A 200 18.85 14.25 -28.02
CA GLN A 200 18.04 13.04 -27.76
C GLN A 200 18.39 12.38 -26.41
N ILE A 201 19.68 12.31 -26.05
CA ILE A 201 20.14 11.73 -24.78
C ILE A 201 19.71 12.60 -23.58
N LYS A 202 19.74 13.94 -23.72
CA LYS A 202 19.26 14.85 -22.65
C LYS A 202 17.75 14.71 -22.43
N SER A 203 16.96 14.53 -23.49
CA SER A 203 15.50 14.32 -23.41
C SER A 203 15.11 12.99 -22.74
N ALA A 204 15.82 11.90 -23.05
CA ALA A 204 15.63 10.61 -22.38
C ALA A 204 16.06 10.67 -20.90
N SER A 205 17.22 11.25 -20.61
CA SER A 205 17.78 11.37 -19.24
C SER A 205 16.93 12.25 -18.31
N ARG A 206 16.22 13.26 -18.83
CA ARG A 206 15.27 14.08 -18.04
C ARG A 206 14.02 13.27 -17.66
N ARG A 207 13.45 12.51 -18.61
CA ARG A 207 12.29 11.64 -18.37
C ARG A 207 12.61 10.53 -17.38
N ASP A 208 13.79 9.90 -17.51
CA ASP A 208 14.25 8.88 -16.57
C ASP A 208 14.48 9.45 -15.16
N GLY A 209 15.00 10.68 -15.08
CA GLY A 209 15.11 11.40 -13.81
C GLY A 209 13.76 11.68 -13.15
N GLN A 210 12.75 12.11 -13.93
CA GLN A 210 11.39 12.34 -13.43
C GLN A 210 10.75 11.05 -12.90
N LEU A 211 10.86 9.95 -13.63
CA LEU A 211 10.36 8.64 -13.20
C LEU A 211 11.07 8.15 -11.93
N LEU A 212 12.38 8.36 -11.81
CA LEU A 212 13.13 8.01 -10.61
C LEU A 212 12.68 8.85 -9.39
N VAL A 213 12.49 10.16 -9.57
CA VAL A 213 12.01 11.04 -8.49
C VAL A 213 10.60 10.61 -8.05
N MET A 214 9.73 10.27 -9.00
CA MET A 214 8.40 9.74 -8.69
C MET A 214 8.48 8.45 -7.86
N LEU A 215 9.34 7.49 -8.24
CA LEU A 215 9.53 6.24 -7.49
C LEU A 215 10.06 6.51 -6.07
N LEU A 216 11.01 7.42 -5.90
CA LEU A 216 11.54 7.79 -4.57
C LEU A 216 10.46 8.45 -3.69
N MET A 217 9.64 9.32 -4.26
CA MET A 217 8.50 9.91 -3.55
C MET A 217 7.49 8.84 -3.12
N GLN A 218 7.19 7.87 -3.99
CA GLN A 218 6.32 6.74 -3.64
C GLN A 218 6.88 5.91 -2.49
N VAL A 219 8.18 5.60 -2.50
CA VAL A 219 8.84 4.85 -1.40
C VAL A 219 8.78 5.63 -0.09
N ALA A 220 9.05 6.94 -0.13
CA ALA A 220 8.99 7.78 1.07
C ALA A 220 7.58 7.80 1.67
N LEU A 221 6.55 7.96 0.84
CA LEU A 221 5.16 7.92 1.28
C LEU A 221 4.77 6.54 1.84
N ILE A 222 5.21 5.44 1.22
CA ILE A 222 4.95 4.10 1.74
C ILE A 222 5.52 3.95 3.16
N ILE A 223 6.75 4.42 3.41
CA ILE A 223 7.37 4.32 4.74
C ILE A 223 6.59 5.17 5.76
N VAL A 224 6.26 6.42 5.42
CA VAL A 224 5.57 7.35 6.33
C VAL A 224 4.17 6.87 6.69
N PHE A 225 3.41 6.31 5.73
CA PHE A 225 2.02 5.93 5.96
C PHE A 225 1.82 4.46 6.35
N THR A 226 2.67 3.54 5.88
CA THR A 226 2.47 2.10 6.11
C THR A 226 3.07 1.65 7.43
N VAL A 227 4.19 2.25 7.87
CA VAL A 227 4.86 1.85 9.12
C VAL A 227 4.00 2.15 10.35
N PRO A 228 3.36 3.32 10.50
CA PRO A 228 2.46 3.57 11.64
C PRO A 228 1.27 2.60 11.66
N PHE A 229 0.67 2.33 10.50
CA PHE A 229 -0.44 1.40 10.37
C PHE A 229 -0.04 -0.03 10.77
N ALA A 230 1.11 -0.49 10.29
CA ALA A 230 1.69 -1.78 10.68
C ALA A 230 1.99 -1.86 12.19
N GLY A 231 2.55 -0.78 12.75
CA GLY A 231 2.82 -0.67 14.18
C GLY A 231 1.55 -0.77 15.03
N GLN A 232 0.46 -0.12 14.60
CA GLN A 232 -0.82 -0.23 15.27
C GLN A 232 -1.38 -1.65 15.22
N LYS A 233 -1.32 -2.33 14.06
CA LYS A 233 -1.80 -3.71 13.94
C LYS A 233 -1.02 -4.69 14.80
N LEU A 234 0.29 -4.51 14.93
CA LEU A 234 1.11 -5.27 15.87
C LEU A 234 0.68 -4.99 17.31
N TYR A 235 0.51 -3.73 17.68
CA TYR A 235 0.06 -3.34 19.02
C TYR A 235 -1.29 -3.97 19.37
N ASP A 236 -2.27 -3.92 18.47
CA ASP A 236 -3.58 -4.56 18.66
C ASP A 236 -3.43 -6.07 18.89
N THR A 237 -2.51 -6.72 18.16
CA THR A 237 -2.29 -8.16 18.23
C THR A 237 -1.60 -8.58 19.52
N PHE A 238 -0.56 -7.87 19.95
CA PHE A 238 0.13 -8.16 21.21
C PHE A 238 -0.74 -7.91 22.44
N THR A 239 -1.68 -6.98 22.34
CA THR A 239 -2.57 -6.61 23.44
C THR A 239 -3.89 -7.37 23.48
N LEU A 240 -4.09 -8.38 22.61
CA LEU A 240 -5.33 -9.19 22.56
C LEU A 240 -5.64 -9.91 23.88
N ASN A 241 -4.61 -10.41 24.56
CA ASN A 241 -4.76 -11.17 25.80
C ASN A 241 -4.70 -10.29 27.06
N MET A 242 -4.50 -8.98 26.90
CA MET A 242 -4.51 -8.05 28.02
C MET A 242 -5.91 -7.48 28.22
N THR A 243 -6.40 -7.51 29.46
CA THR A 243 -7.67 -6.86 29.82
C THR A 243 -7.52 -5.35 29.73
N LYS A 244 -8.11 -4.74 28.69
CA LYS A 244 -8.14 -3.28 28.49
C LYS A 244 -9.35 -2.67 29.16
N THR A 245 -9.18 -1.47 29.73
CA THR A 245 -10.33 -0.68 30.19
C THR A 245 -11.18 -0.21 28.99
N PRO A 246 -12.50 0.00 29.15
CA PRO A 246 -13.37 0.44 28.06
C PRO A 246 -12.91 1.77 27.40
N LEU A 247 -12.33 2.66 28.21
CA LEU A 247 -11.75 3.92 27.74
C LEU A 247 -10.54 3.68 26.82
N LYS A 248 -9.66 2.75 27.19
CA LYS A 248 -8.46 2.44 26.40
C LYS A 248 -8.83 1.80 25.06
N THR A 249 -9.84 0.93 25.04
CA THR A 249 -10.37 0.35 23.80
C THR A 249 -10.96 1.42 22.88
N ALA A 250 -11.72 2.38 23.42
CA ALA A 250 -12.29 3.46 22.62
C ALA A 250 -11.21 4.37 22.00
N GLN A 251 -10.12 4.64 22.73
CA GLN A 251 -8.95 5.37 22.22
C GLN A 251 -8.22 4.59 21.12
N ASP A 252 -7.94 3.30 21.35
CA ASP A 252 -7.22 2.46 20.39
C ASP A 252 -8.02 2.33 19.06
N ASN A 253 -9.36 2.24 19.14
CA ASN A 253 -10.25 2.22 17.98
C ASN A 253 -10.19 3.55 17.20
N LEU A 254 -10.25 4.69 17.91
CA LEU A 254 -10.17 6.01 17.28
C LEU A 254 -8.83 6.18 16.55
N CYS A 255 -7.72 5.75 17.15
CA CYS A 255 -6.40 5.79 16.51
C CYS A 255 -6.33 4.97 15.23
N GLY A 256 -7.16 3.92 15.07
CA GLY A 256 -7.18 3.09 13.86
C GLY A 256 -8.11 3.55 12.75
N ALA A 257 -9.00 4.50 13.08
CA ALA A 257 -9.82 5.18 12.10
C ALA A 257 -9.02 6.22 11.30
N ILE A 258 -8.01 6.83 11.94
CA ILE A 258 -7.09 7.84 11.37
C ILE A 258 -5.99 7.15 10.56
#